data_AF-A0A543PHL6-F1
#
_entry.id   AF-A0A543PHL6-F1
#
_cell.length_a   1.000
_cell.length_b   1.000
_cell.length_c   1.000
_cell.angle_alpha   90.00
_cell.angle_beta   90.00
_cell.angle_gamma   90.00
#
_symmetry.space_group_name_H-M   'P 1'
#
loop_
_entity.id
_entity.type
_entity.pdbx_description
1 polymer ?
#
loop_
_entity_poly.entity_id
_entity_poly.type
_entity_poly.pdbx_seq_one_letter_code
_entity_poly.pdbx_strand_id
1 'polypeptide(L)'
;MGRMGPVVGDQAHEGWVVPVFADGAQGAGSTSARGVLVARRRDDGPRNGDRVRLTYRDGCTVEGAWQDGAVIGGDGIVHHTGGQVRREVIDEAEEWRPAAEVVGWVAGCTCGWRGTHWTRVPAPELADPASRRLAVTGPWVDLAADDEKRVMLEWRRHIEPWQTLEDVEQAAVRQAAAACALDDAVYAARAAGASWPAIGRATGVTCRSALERWSAGG
;
A
#
# COMPACT_ATOMS: atom_id res chain seq x y z
N MET A 1 12.01 -6.08 -2.48
CA MET A 1 10.79 -6.84 -2.09
C MET A 1 9.96 -5.98 -1.14
N GLY A 2 8.64 -6.00 -1.28
CA GLY A 2 7.73 -5.29 -0.36
C GLY A 2 7.71 -5.92 1.03
N ARG A 3 7.41 -5.10 2.04
CA ARG A 3 7.25 -5.50 3.44
C ARG A 3 5.82 -5.22 3.85
N MET A 4 5.08 -6.25 4.24
CA MET A 4 3.70 -6.09 4.70
C MET A 4 3.69 -5.39 6.06
N GLY A 5 2.91 -4.31 6.15
CA GLY A 5 2.56 -3.61 7.38
C GLY A 5 1.12 -3.91 7.80
N PRO A 6 0.61 -3.24 8.86
CA PRO A 6 -0.74 -3.46 9.37
C PRO A 6 -1.79 -3.08 8.31
N VAL A 7 -2.98 -3.67 8.46
CA VAL A 7 -4.19 -3.25 7.73
C VAL A 7 -5.16 -2.68 8.76
N VAL A 8 -5.45 -1.37 8.67
CA VAL A 8 -6.37 -0.69 9.60
C VAL A 8 -7.40 0.08 8.78
N GLY A 9 -8.69 -0.12 9.05
CA GLY A 9 -9.78 0.58 8.35
C GLY A 9 -9.71 0.45 6.82
N ASP A 10 -9.51 -0.77 6.32
CA ASP A 10 -9.34 -1.12 4.90
C ASP A 10 -8.10 -0.53 4.19
N GLN A 11 -7.21 0.16 4.92
CA GLN A 11 -5.97 0.68 4.37
C GLN A 11 -4.78 -0.21 4.77
N ALA A 12 -4.19 -0.89 3.78
CA ALA A 12 -2.93 -1.61 3.96
C ALA A 12 -1.76 -0.63 3.99
N HIS A 13 -0.79 -0.89 4.88
CA HIS A 13 0.46 -0.12 4.99
C HIS A 13 1.68 -0.94 4.55
N GLU A 14 1.64 -1.57 3.39
CA GLU A 14 2.82 -2.21 2.80
C GLU A 14 3.89 -1.14 2.51
N GLY A 15 5.16 -1.47 2.76
CA GLY A 15 6.29 -0.59 2.53
C GLY A 15 7.36 -1.19 1.65
N TRP A 16 8.01 -0.34 0.86
CA TRP A 16 9.08 -0.76 -0.04
C TRP A 16 10.11 0.35 -0.23
N VAL A 17 11.29 -0.04 -0.71
CA VAL A 17 12.29 0.93 -1.17
C VAL A 17 11.91 1.39 -2.58
N VAL A 18 11.82 2.70 -2.74
CA VAL A 18 11.44 3.36 -3.99
C VAL A 18 12.71 3.95 -4.62
N PRO A 19 13.19 3.45 -5.77
CA PRO A 19 14.23 4.12 -6.54
C PRO A 19 13.77 5.50 -7.00
N VAL A 20 14.66 6.49 -6.98
CA VAL A 20 14.36 7.87 -7.39
C VAL A 20 15.30 8.27 -8.52
N PHE A 21 14.75 8.87 -9.56
CA PHE A 21 15.49 9.41 -10.71
C PHE A 21 15.74 10.92 -10.56
N ALA A 22 16.68 11.45 -11.34
CA ALA A 22 17.12 12.85 -11.25
C ALA A 22 15.99 13.89 -11.49
N ASP A 23 15.01 13.53 -12.31
CA ASP A 23 13.81 14.33 -12.62
C ASP A 23 12.69 14.18 -11.59
N GLY A 24 12.92 13.40 -10.52
CA GLY A 24 11.92 13.11 -9.49
C GLY A 24 10.94 12.00 -9.85
N ALA A 25 11.09 11.34 -11.01
CA ALA A 25 10.39 10.10 -11.29
C ALA A 25 10.76 9.04 -10.23
N GLN A 26 9.83 8.14 -9.96
CA GLN A 26 9.99 7.10 -8.92
C GLN A 26 9.84 5.73 -9.56
N GLY A 27 10.57 4.74 -9.06
CA GLY A 27 10.41 3.35 -9.47
C GLY A 27 9.16 2.72 -8.83
N ALA A 28 8.53 1.80 -9.56
CA ALA A 28 7.38 1.02 -9.09
C ALA A 28 7.77 -0.10 -8.11
N GLY A 29 9.06 -0.29 -7.83
CA GLY A 29 9.58 -1.40 -7.03
C GLY A 29 9.88 -2.67 -7.83
N SER A 30 9.65 -2.64 -9.15
CA SER A 30 9.98 -3.74 -10.08
C SER A 30 11.26 -3.46 -10.85
N THR A 31 12.12 -4.47 -10.95
CA THR A 31 13.38 -4.44 -11.69
C THR A 31 13.45 -5.60 -12.68
N SER A 32 14.13 -5.39 -13.82
CA SER A 32 14.38 -6.42 -14.83
C SER A 32 15.68 -6.13 -15.58
N ALA A 33 16.03 -6.96 -16.57
CA ALA A 33 17.13 -6.67 -17.48
C ALA A 33 16.97 -5.34 -18.24
N ARG A 34 15.75 -4.79 -18.33
CA ARG A 34 15.45 -3.47 -18.93
C ARG A 34 15.73 -2.31 -17.98
N GLY A 35 16.01 -2.58 -16.70
CA GLY A 35 16.25 -1.59 -15.66
C GLY A 35 15.13 -1.55 -14.63
N VAL A 36 14.72 -0.35 -14.23
CA VAL A 36 13.69 -0.08 -13.22
C VAL A 36 12.41 0.37 -13.92
N LEU A 37 11.29 -0.27 -13.59
CA LEU A 37 9.98 0.18 -14.04
C LEU A 37 9.63 1.50 -13.35
N VAL A 38 9.32 2.53 -14.12
CA VAL A 38 8.90 3.83 -13.60
C VAL A 38 7.45 3.74 -13.13
N ALA A 39 7.20 4.20 -11.90
CA ALA A 39 5.87 4.26 -11.33
C ALA A 39 5.00 5.29 -12.05
N ARG A 40 3.73 4.92 -12.21
CA ARG A 40 2.68 5.83 -12.65
C ARG A 40 1.97 6.41 -11.44
N ARG A 41 1.75 7.74 -11.44
CA ARG A 41 0.86 8.37 -10.45
C ARG A 41 -0.56 8.28 -10.96
N ARG A 42 -1.52 8.13 -10.04
CA ARG A 42 -2.95 8.01 -10.38
C ARG A 42 -3.48 9.19 -11.21
N ASP A 43 -2.92 10.37 -10.99
CA ASP A 43 -3.33 11.60 -11.69
C ASP A 43 -2.48 11.91 -12.94
N ASP A 44 -1.56 11.01 -13.31
CA ASP A 44 -0.79 11.18 -14.54
C ASP A 44 -1.72 11.08 -15.75
N GLY A 45 -1.60 12.04 -16.66
CA GLY A 45 -2.20 11.92 -17.98
C GLY A 45 -1.60 10.76 -18.79
N PRO A 46 -2.17 10.47 -19.97
CA PRO A 46 -1.57 9.51 -20.88
C PRO A 46 -0.12 9.88 -21.22
N ARG A 47 0.75 8.87 -21.21
CA ARG A 47 2.15 8.96 -21.57
C ARG A 47 2.35 8.46 -22.99
N ASN A 48 3.46 8.84 -23.61
CA ASN A 48 3.77 8.36 -24.95
C ASN A 48 3.84 6.84 -24.97
N GLY A 49 3.13 6.23 -25.92
CA GLY A 49 3.00 4.78 -26.07
C GLY A 49 1.73 4.19 -25.46
N ASP A 50 1.04 4.88 -24.55
CA ASP A 50 -0.24 4.41 -24.00
C ASP A 50 -1.26 4.21 -25.11
N ARG A 51 -2.08 3.17 -25.01
CA ARG A 51 -3.26 3.07 -25.86
C ARG A 51 -4.41 3.82 -25.21
N VAL A 52 -4.96 4.79 -25.92
CA VAL A 52 -6.07 5.62 -25.42
C VAL A 52 -7.30 5.52 -26.28
N ARG A 53 -8.48 5.74 -25.67
CA ARG A 53 -9.76 5.98 -26.32
C ARG A 53 -10.18 7.42 -26.07
N LEU A 54 -10.41 8.16 -27.14
CA LEU A 54 -11.06 9.46 -27.12
C LEU A 54 -12.53 9.30 -27.48
N THR A 55 -13.40 10.00 -26.77
CA THR A 55 -14.82 10.13 -27.11
C THR A 55 -15.14 11.59 -27.36
N TYR A 56 -15.81 11.85 -28.48
CA TYR A 56 -16.18 13.18 -28.93
C TYR A 56 -17.67 13.46 -28.70
N ARG A 57 -18.06 14.73 -28.76
CA ARG A 57 -19.44 15.17 -28.46
C ARG A 57 -20.50 14.56 -29.40
N ASP A 58 -20.13 14.26 -30.63
CA ASP A 58 -20.98 13.58 -31.62
C ASP A 58 -21.10 12.07 -31.39
N GLY A 59 -20.46 11.55 -30.34
CA GLY A 59 -20.46 10.13 -29.99
C GLY A 59 -19.41 9.31 -30.74
N CYS A 60 -18.63 9.90 -31.65
CA CYS A 60 -17.53 9.21 -32.30
C CYS A 60 -16.44 8.85 -31.28
N THR A 61 -15.86 7.65 -31.44
CA THR A 61 -14.71 7.21 -30.65
C THR A 61 -13.51 6.93 -31.53
N VAL A 62 -12.35 7.36 -31.06
CA VAL A 62 -11.06 7.11 -31.71
C VAL A 62 -10.16 6.41 -30.72
N GLU A 63 -9.46 5.38 -31.18
CA GLU A 63 -8.45 4.67 -30.42
C GLU A 63 -7.11 4.71 -31.13
N GLY A 64 -6.03 4.73 -30.35
CA GLY A 64 -4.67 4.67 -30.88
C GLY A 64 -3.63 4.87 -29.81
N ALA A 65 -2.36 4.87 -30.24
CA ALA A 65 -1.25 5.16 -29.35
C ALA A 65 -1.22 6.67 -29.06
N TRP A 66 -1.05 7.04 -27.80
CA TRP A 66 -0.81 8.42 -27.41
C TRP A 66 0.62 8.80 -27.75
N GLN A 67 0.81 9.93 -28.42
CA GLN A 67 2.11 10.48 -28.72
C GLN A 67 2.02 12.01 -28.75
N ASP A 68 2.81 12.66 -27.89
CA ASP A 68 3.02 14.11 -27.82
C ASP A 68 1.71 14.92 -27.79
N GLY A 69 0.74 14.43 -27.02
CA GLY A 69 -0.56 15.11 -26.85
C GLY A 69 -1.63 14.72 -27.86
N ALA A 70 -1.33 13.80 -28.78
CA ALA A 70 -2.23 13.36 -29.84
C ALA A 70 -2.40 11.83 -29.87
N VAL A 71 -3.45 11.37 -30.55
CA VAL A 71 -3.66 9.95 -30.81
C VAL A 71 -3.17 9.60 -32.21
N ILE A 72 -2.34 8.57 -32.29
CA ILE A 72 -1.83 8.01 -33.54
C ILE A 72 -2.62 6.73 -33.85
N GLY A 73 -3.41 6.78 -34.91
CA GLY A 73 -4.16 5.66 -35.48
C GLY A 73 -3.39 5.00 -36.63
N GLY A 74 -4.05 4.06 -37.31
CA GLY A 74 -3.46 3.32 -38.45
C GLY A 74 -2.98 4.21 -39.60
N ASP A 75 -3.62 5.36 -39.81
CA ASP A 75 -3.34 6.31 -40.89
C ASP A 75 -2.56 7.57 -40.44
N GLY A 76 -2.00 7.56 -39.21
CA GLY A 76 -1.25 8.68 -38.64
C GLY A 76 -1.99 9.44 -37.53
N ILE A 77 -1.69 10.73 -37.37
CA ILE A 77 -2.31 11.56 -36.32
C ILE A 77 -3.81 11.65 -36.59
N VAL A 78 -4.62 11.25 -35.61
CA VAL A 78 -6.07 11.32 -35.73
C VAL A 78 -6.54 12.73 -35.40
N HIS A 79 -7.06 13.41 -36.41
CA HIS A 79 -7.72 14.70 -36.27
C HIS A 79 -9.24 14.52 -36.28
N HIS A 80 -9.90 15.02 -35.24
CA HIS A 80 -11.36 15.03 -35.16
C HIS A 80 -11.84 16.41 -34.69
N THR A 81 -12.84 16.96 -35.38
CA THR A 81 -13.29 18.34 -35.19
C THR A 81 -14.40 18.49 -34.15
N GLY A 82 -15.11 17.40 -33.83
CA GLY A 82 -16.05 17.36 -32.71
C GLY A 82 -15.28 17.48 -31.40
N GLY A 83 -15.61 18.44 -30.53
CA GLY A 83 -14.88 18.66 -29.28
C GLY A 83 -14.80 17.40 -28.40
N GLN A 84 -13.60 17.09 -27.89
CA GLN A 84 -13.35 15.95 -27.01
C GLN A 84 -14.10 16.10 -25.69
N VAL A 85 -14.81 15.05 -25.27
CA VAL A 85 -15.58 15.03 -24.01
C VAL A 85 -15.08 13.99 -23.02
N ARG A 86 -14.39 12.94 -23.49
CA ARG A 86 -13.79 11.92 -22.62
C ARG A 86 -12.47 11.44 -23.20
N ARG A 87 -11.54 11.15 -22.28
CA ARG A 87 -10.24 10.54 -22.56
C ARG A 87 -10.02 9.42 -21.56
N GLU A 88 -9.79 8.22 -22.06
CA GLU A 88 -9.60 7.00 -21.28
C GLU A 88 -8.31 6.31 -21.74
N VAL A 89 -7.45 5.95 -20.80
CA VAL A 89 -6.30 5.06 -21.09
C VAL A 89 -6.83 3.63 -21.02
N ILE A 90 -6.68 2.88 -22.13
CA ILE A 90 -7.16 1.50 -22.26
C ILE A 90 -6.02 0.52 -21.94
N ASP A 91 -4.79 0.88 -22.31
CA ASP A 91 -3.59 0.08 -22.05
C ASP A 91 -2.44 1.03 -21.71
N GLU A 92 -1.73 0.75 -20.63
CA GLU A 92 -0.65 1.60 -20.13
C GLU A 92 0.70 1.08 -20.65
N ALA A 93 1.46 1.96 -21.30
CA ALA A 93 2.80 1.60 -21.71
C ALA A 93 3.74 1.56 -20.50
N GLU A 94 4.49 0.46 -20.39
CA GLU A 94 5.55 0.35 -19.40
C GLU A 94 6.74 1.23 -19.78
N GLU A 95 7.11 2.13 -18.88
CA GLU A 95 8.33 2.93 -18.99
C GLU A 95 9.44 2.28 -18.14
N TRP A 96 10.45 1.74 -18.80
CA TRP A 96 11.63 1.16 -18.15
C TRP A 96 12.82 2.09 -18.33
N ARG A 97 13.51 2.41 -17.23
CA ARG A 97 14.71 3.25 -17.24
C ARG A 97 15.93 2.50 -16.72
N PRO A 98 17.13 2.74 -17.27
CA PRO A 98 18.35 2.12 -16.76
C PRO A 98 18.54 2.32 -15.26
N ALA A 99 18.89 1.25 -14.55
CA ALA A 99 19.15 1.30 -13.12
C ALA A 99 20.32 2.23 -12.74
N ALA A 100 21.23 2.51 -13.67
CA ALA A 100 22.30 3.49 -13.51
C ALA A 100 21.80 4.94 -13.41
N GLU A 101 20.60 5.26 -13.89
CA GLU A 101 20.00 6.60 -13.80
C GLU A 101 19.38 6.90 -12.44
N VAL A 102 19.26 5.89 -11.56
CA VAL A 102 18.75 6.06 -10.21
C VAL A 102 19.77 6.87 -9.39
N VAL A 103 19.33 8.01 -8.86
CA VAL A 103 20.14 8.94 -8.06
C VAL A 103 19.98 8.73 -6.56
N GLY A 104 19.07 7.86 -6.15
CA GLY A 104 18.77 7.66 -4.75
C GLY A 104 17.56 6.78 -4.48
N TRP A 105 17.15 6.74 -3.22
CA TRP A 105 16.02 5.97 -2.75
C TRP A 105 15.21 6.71 -1.68
N VAL A 106 13.93 6.39 -1.57
CA VAL A 106 13.08 6.74 -0.41
C VAL A 106 12.38 5.49 0.10
N ALA A 107 11.97 5.49 1.37
CA ALA A 107 10.96 4.55 1.82
C ALA A 107 9.58 4.99 1.29
N GLY A 108 8.80 4.05 0.76
CA GLY A 108 7.42 4.26 0.34
C GLY A 108 6.44 3.46 1.17
N CYS A 109 5.20 3.92 1.22
CA CYS A 109 4.05 3.17 1.74
C CYS A 109 2.86 3.22 0.77
N THR A 110 2.04 2.17 0.76
CA THR A 110 0.78 2.09 -0.01
C THR A 110 -0.21 3.19 0.34
N CYS A 111 -0.14 3.75 1.55
CA CYS A 111 -0.97 4.90 1.94
C CYS A 111 -0.59 6.22 1.22
N GLY A 112 0.46 6.20 0.38
CA GLY A 112 0.97 7.37 -0.34
C GLY A 112 2.10 8.10 0.38
N TRP A 113 2.39 7.76 1.65
CA TRP A 113 3.50 8.34 2.39
C TRP A 113 4.86 8.03 1.72
N ARG A 114 5.76 9.01 1.80
CA ARG A 114 7.15 8.91 1.33
C ARG A 114 8.08 9.42 2.42
N GLY A 115 9.13 8.64 2.69
CA GLY A 115 10.20 9.01 3.60
C GLY A 115 11.18 10.00 2.99
N THR A 116 12.22 10.27 3.76
CA THR A 116 13.27 11.22 3.37
C THR A 116 14.26 10.59 2.38
N HIS A 117 14.75 11.40 1.43
CA HIS A 117 15.64 10.96 0.36
C HIS A 117 17.01 10.48 0.86
N TRP A 118 17.46 9.37 0.28
CA TRP A 118 18.81 8.82 0.38
C TRP A 118 19.53 8.99 -0.96
N THR A 119 20.72 9.56 -0.95
CA THR A 119 21.50 9.82 -2.16
C THR A 119 22.38 8.63 -2.53
N ARG A 120 22.35 8.23 -3.80
CA ARG A 120 23.31 7.30 -4.36
C ARG A 120 24.64 8.01 -4.59
N VAL A 121 25.72 7.41 -4.11
CA VAL A 121 27.10 7.85 -4.41
C VAL A 121 27.82 6.81 -5.27
N PRO A 122 28.76 7.23 -6.13
CA PRO A 122 29.38 6.36 -7.13
C PRO A 122 30.41 5.39 -6.55
N ALA A 123 30.90 5.64 -5.32
CA ALA A 123 31.99 4.88 -4.73
C ALA A 123 31.77 4.61 -3.22
N PRO A 124 32.15 3.43 -2.70
CA PRO A 124 31.98 3.06 -1.29
C PRO A 124 32.62 4.03 -0.31
N GLU A 125 33.76 4.63 -0.64
CA GLU A 125 34.47 5.60 0.20
C GLU A 125 33.71 6.94 0.38
N LEU A 126 32.73 7.21 -0.48
CA LEU A 126 31.84 8.37 -0.37
C LEU A 126 30.54 8.05 0.39
N ALA A 127 30.33 6.78 0.76
CA ALA A 127 29.16 6.38 1.52
C ALA A 127 29.25 6.96 2.93
N ASP A 128 28.15 7.58 3.34
CA ASP A 128 27.98 8.09 4.69
C ASP A 128 26.51 7.88 5.06
N PRO A 129 26.20 6.71 5.67
CA PRO A 129 24.84 6.41 6.08
C PRO A 129 24.26 7.41 7.08
N ALA A 130 25.09 8.10 7.87
CA ALA A 130 24.61 9.13 8.81
C ALA A 130 24.11 10.38 8.06
N SER A 131 24.75 10.72 6.94
CA SER A 131 24.32 11.78 6.02
C SER A 131 23.44 11.28 4.87
N ARG A 132 22.88 10.07 4.98
CA ARG A 132 21.98 9.45 3.99
C ARG A 132 22.60 9.23 2.61
N ARG A 133 23.88 8.90 2.54
CA ARG A 133 24.61 8.60 1.31
C ARG A 133 24.95 7.13 1.26
N LEU A 134 24.47 6.43 0.24
CA LEU A 134 24.67 4.98 0.06
C LEU A 134 25.39 4.71 -1.26
N ALA A 135 26.41 3.87 -1.21
CA ALA A 135 27.13 3.46 -2.40
C ALA A 135 26.48 2.22 -3.02
N VAL A 136 26.09 2.33 -4.29
CA VAL A 136 25.72 1.17 -5.12
C VAL A 136 26.54 1.24 -6.40
N THR A 137 27.54 0.38 -6.47
CA THR A 137 28.50 0.31 -7.58
C THR A 137 27.96 -0.55 -8.72
N GLY A 138 28.24 -0.14 -9.97
CA GLY A 138 27.82 -0.87 -11.17
C GLY A 138 26.37 -0.57 -11.58
N PRO A 139 25.83 -1.32 -12.57
CA PRO A 139 24.54 -1.02 -13.18
C PRO A 139 23.33 -1.47 -12.32
N TRP A 140 23.55 -1.85 -11.07
CA TRP A 140 22.51 -2.36 -10.18
C TRP A 140 21.82 -1.23 -9.41
N VAL A 141 20.61 -1.50 -8.94
CA VAL A 141 19.80 -0.58 -8.11
C VAL A 141 19.52 -1.15 -6.71
N ASP A 142 19.72 -2.45 -6.53
CA ASP A 142 19.40 -3.13 -5.28
C ASP A 142 20.37 -2.71 -4.18
N LEU A 143 19.81 -2.34 -3.04
CA LEU A 143 20.57 -2.00 -1.84
C LEU A 143 21.07 -3.27 -1.16
N ALA A 144 22.23 -3.18 -0.53
CA ALA A 144 22.65 -4.20 0.43
C ALA A 144 21.60 -4.31 1.56
N ALA A 145 21.44 -5.50 2.14
CA ALA A 145 20.37 -5.77 3.09
C ALA A 145 20.35 -4.80 4.29
N ASP A 146 21.51 -4.34 4.76
CA ASP A 146 21.59 -3.37 5.86
C ASP A 146 21.23 -1.96 5.42
N ASP A 147 21.55 -1.58 4.20
CA ASP A 147 21.12 -0.29 3.62
C ASP A 147 19.62 -0.27 3.35
N GLU A 148 19.06 -1.37 2.86
CA GLU A 148 17.61 -1.51 2.72
C GLU A 148 16.90 -1.36 4.08
N LYS A 149 17.44 -1.98 5.14
CA LYS A 149 16.90 -1.81 6.51
C LYS A 149 16.99 -0.37 6.98
N ARG A 150 18.08 0.36 6.65
CA ARG A 150 18.24 1.78 7.00
C ARG A 150 17.19 2.65 6.34
N VAL A 151 16.97 2.47 5.03
CA VAL A 151 15.93 3.19 4.29
C VAL A 151 14.55 2.86 4.88
N MET A 152 14.26 1.57 5.10
CA MET A 152 12.96 1.10 5.60
C MET A 152 12.71 1.41 7.09
N LEU A 153 13.68 1.94 7.84
CA LEU A 153 13.49 2.32 9.23
C LEU A 153 12.46 3.45 9.39
N GLU A 154 12.43 4.41 8.46
CA GLU A 154 11.43 5.47 8.50
C GLU A 154 10.02 4.95 8.22
N TRP A 155 9.88 4.00 7.29
CA TRP A 155 8.60 3.35 7.08
C TRP A 155 8.11 2.63 8.34
N ARG A 156 9.00 1.94 9.08
CA ARG A 156 8.62 1.30 10.36
C ARG A 156 8.09 2.31 11.37
N ARG A 157 8.77 3.46 11.51
CA ARG A 157 8.31 4.55 12.39
C ARG A 157 7.00 5.16 11.91
N HIS A 158 6.81 5.24 10.59
CA HIS A 158 5.57 5.72 10.01
C HIS A 158 4.41 4.80 10.39
N ILE A 159 4.54 3.48 10.27
CA ILE A 159 3.42 2.55 10.53
C ILE A 159 3.16 2.24 12.01
N GLU A 160 4.08 2.63 12.91
CA GLU A 160 4.01 2.32 14.35
C GLU A 160 2.64 2.65 14.99
N PRO A 161 2.01 3.83 14.75
CA PRO A 161 0.69 4.12 15.30
C PRO A 161 -0.38 3.13 14.84
N TRP A 162 -0.36 2.70 13.57
CA TRP A 162 -1.33 1.76 13.02
C TRP A 162 -1.11 0.34 13.51
N GLN A 163 0.15 -0.06 13.76
CA GLN A 163 0.44 -1.35 14.39
C GLN A 163 -0.18 -1.43 15.80
N THR A 164 -0.08 -0.35 16.57
CA THR A 164 -0.70 -0.32 17.91
C THR A 164 -2.23 -0.39 17.86
N LEU A 165 -2.86 0.13 16.80
CA LEU A 165 -4.31 0.03 16.62
C LEU A 165 -4.74 -1.39 16.22
N GLU A 166 -4.00 -2.06 15.33
CA GLU A 166 -4.27 -3.47 14.99
C GLU A 166 -4.21 -4.35 16.24
N ASP A 167 -3.24 -4.13 17.14
CA ASP A 167 -3.15 -4.86 18.42
C ASP A 167 -4.40 -4.64 19.31
N VAL A 168 -4.95 -3.42 19.31
CA VAL A 168 -6.19 -3.08 20.03
C VAL A 168 -7.41 -3.74 19.38
N GLU A 169 -7.52 -3.72 18.06
CA GLU A 169 -8.60 -4.40 17.32
C GLU A 169 -8.58 -5.90 17.59
N GLN A 170 -7.39 -6.53 17.53
CA GLN A 170 -7.21 -7.94 17.86
C GLN A 170 -7.58 -8.25 19.32
N ALA A 171 -7.25 -7.34 20.26
CA ALA A 171 -7.67 -7.47 21.64
C ALA A 171 -9.20 -7.39 21.80
N ALA A 172 -9.84 -6.47 21.09
CA ALA A 172 -11.30 -6.33 21.08
C ALA A 172 -12.00 -7.57 20.50
N VAL A 173 -11.47 -8.15 19.41
CA VAL A 173 -11.96 -9.41 18.84
C VAL A 173 -11.85 -10.55 19.85
N ARG A 174 -10.69 -10.69 20.52
CA ARG A 174 -10.51 -11.70 21.58
C ARG A 174 -11.48 -11.49 22.74
N GLN A 175 -11.71 -10.24 23.15
CA GLN A 175 -12.65 -9.91 24.20
C GLN A 175 -14.08 -10.30 23.82
N ALA A 176 -14.52 -9.99 22.60
CA ALA A 176 -15.85 -10.35 22.10
C ALA A 176 -16.02 -11.88 22.03
N ALA A 177 -15.03 -12.60 21.51
CA ALA A 177 -15.06 -14.06 21.46
C ALA A 177 -15.12 -14.69 22.86
N ALA A 178 -14.34 -14.17 23.81
CA ALA A 178 -14.38 -14.62 25.20
C ALA A 178 -15.73 -14.32 25.87
N ALA A 179 -16.36 -13.19 25.55
CA ALA A 179 -17.69 -12.85 26.05
C ALA A 179 -18.76 -13.81 25.50
N CYS A 180 -18.74 -14.12 24.20
CA CYS A 180 -19.65 -15.12 23.62
C CYS A 180 -19.45 -16.50 24.25
N ALA A 181 -18.18 -16.95 24.39
CA ALA A 181 -17.88 -18.24 25.00
C ALA A 181 -18.33 -18.31 26.48
N LEU A 182 -18.23 -17.19 27.22
CA LEU A 182 -18.75 -17.10 28.57
C LEU A 182 -20.28 -17.22 28.60
N ASP A 183 -20.97 -16.52 27.68
CA ASP A 183 -22.42 -16.56 27.58
C ASP A 183 -22.89 -18.01 27.26
N ASP A 184 -22.26 -18.68 26.28
CA ASP A 184 -22.53 -20.09 25.94
C ASP A 184 -22.31 -21.03 27.14
N ALA A 185 -21.20 -20.86 27.87
CA ALA A 185 -20.90 -21.66 29.06
C ALA A 185 -21.93 -21.44 30.17
N VAL A 186 -22.43 -20.21 30.35
CA VAL A 186 -23.49 -19.89 31.30
C VAL A 186 -24.80 -20.56 30.89
N TYR A 187 -25.19 -20.50 29.61
CA TYR A 187 -26.40 -21.18 29.13
C TYR A 187 -26.31 -22.70 29.29
N ALA A 188 -25.17 -23.30 28.97
CA ALA A 188 -24.93 -24.73 29.19
C ALA A 188 -25.01 -25.10 30.68
N ALA A 189 -24.41 -24.29 31.58
CA ALA A 189 -24.50 -24.51 33.01
C ALA A 189 -25.95 -24.38 33.53
N ARG A 190 -26.73 -23.42 33.01
CA ARG A 190 -28.16 -23.29 33.32
C ARG A 190 -28.96 -24.50 32.86
N ALA A 191 -28.72 -25.00 31.65
CA ALA A 191 -29.36 -26.21 31.12
C ALA A 191 -29.01 -27.45 31.96
N ALA A 192 -27.79 -27.51 32.50
CA ALA A 192 -27.36 -28.56 33.44
C ALA A 192 -27.88 -28.37 34.88
N GLY A 193 -28.65 -27.32 35.16
CA GLY A 193 -29.30 -27.08 36.46
C GLY A 193 -28.51 -26.20 37.44
N ALA A 194 -27.40 -25.58 37.03
CA ALA A 194 -26.66 -24.67 37.91
C ALA A 194 -27.51 -23.46 38.31
N SER A 195 -27.45 -23.04 39.58
CA SER A 195 -28.20 -21.89 40.09
C SER A 195 -27.50 -20.57 39.79
N TRP A 196 -28.27 -19.47 39.69
CA TRP A 196 -27.71 -18.12 39.48
C TRP A 196 -26.66 -17.70 40.52
N PRO A 197 -26.80 -18.03 41.83
CA PRO A 197 -25.73 -17.79 42.80
C PRO A 197 -24.44 -18.56 42.50
N ALA A 198 -24.53 -19.80 42.00
CA ALA A 198 -23.36 -20.60 41.64
C ALA A 198 -22.65 -20.03 40.40
N ILE A 199 -23.43 -19.61 39.40
CA ILE A 199 -22.91 -18.94 38.20
C ILE A 199 -22.24 -17.60 38.56
N GLY A 200 -22.88 -16.78 39.41
CA GLY A 200 -22.28 -15.54 39.90
C GLY A 200 -20.93 -15.77 40.59
N ARG A 201 -20.84 -16.77 41.48
CA ARG A 201 -19.57 -17.16 42.11
C ARG A 201 -18.51 -17.59 41.10
N ALA A 202 -18.87 -18.42 40.11
CA ALA A 202 -17.94 -18.94 39.12
C ALA A 202 -17.40 -17.86 38.16
N THR A 203 -18.20 -16.83 37.89
CA THR A 203 -17.87 -15.74 36.94
C THR A 203 -17.35 -14.48 37.63
N GLY A 204 -17.34 -14.44 38.96
CA GLY A 204 -16.90 -13.29 39.75
C GLY A 204 -17.89 -12.12 39.78
N VAL A 205 -19.11 -12.28 39.26
CA VAL A 205 -20.16 -11.26 39.33
C VAL A 205 -21.20 -11.57 40.41
N THR A 206 -22.01 -10.59 40.78
CA THR A 206 -23.10 -10.84 41.74
C THR A 206 -24.20 -11.71 41.14
N CYS A 207 -24.95 -12.44 41.97
CA CYS A 207 -26.12 -13.21 41.51
C CYS A 207 -27.12 -12.34 40.74
N ARG A 208 -27.33 -11.10 41.17
CA ARG A 208 -28.22 -10.13 40.52
C ARG A 208 -27.69 -9.71 39.15
N SER A 209 -26.40 -9.40 39.04
CA SER A 209 -25.76 -9.08 37.76
C SER A 209 -25.78 -10.26 36.78
N ALA A 210 -25.62 -11.49 37.29
CA ALA A 210 -25.76 -12.70 36.48
C ALA A 210 -27.18 -12.89 35.96
N LEU A 211 -28.18 -12.69 36.82
CA LEU A 211 -29.60 -12.73 36.44
C LEU A 211 -29.89 -11.69 35.36
N GLU A 212 -29.58 -10.41 35.62
CA GLU A 212 -29.84 -9.29 34.70
C GLU A 212 -29.19 -9.49 33.32
N ARG A 213 -27.98 -10.05 33.29
CA ARG A 213 -27.23 -10.25 32.04
C ARG A 213 -27.73 -11.43 31.22
N TRP A 214 -28.05 -12.55 31.85
CA TRP A 214 -28.29 -13.83 31.14
C TRP A 214 -29.72 -14.36 31.23
N SER A 215 -30.63 -13.71 31.97
CA SER A 215 -32.03 -14.15 32.05
C SER A 215 -32.87 -13.77 30.83
N ALA A 216 -32.39 -12.88 29.96
CA ALA A 216 -33.15 -12.34 28.83
C ALA A 216 -32.96 -13.10 27.50
N GLY A 217 -32.02 -14.05 27.43
CA GLY A 217 -31.62 -14.74 26.19
C GLY A 217 -31.82 -16.26 26.18
N GLY A 218 -32.61 -16.81 27.11
CA GLY A 218 -32.93 -18.24 27.19
C GLY A 218 -34.18 -18.64 26.41
#